data_AF-A0A2D8RTR4-F1
#
_entry.id   AF-A0A2D8RTR4-F1
#
_cell.length_a   1.000
_cell.length_b   1.000
_cell.length_c   1.000
_cell.angle_alpha   90.00
_cell.angle_beta   90.00
_cell.angle_gamma   90.00
#
_symmetry.space_group_name_H-M   'P 1'
#
loop_
_entity.id
_entity.type
_entity.pdbx_description
1 polymer ?
#
loop_
_entity_poly.entity_id
_entity_poly.type
_entity_poly.pdbx_seq_one_letter_code
_entity_poly.pdbx_strand_id
1 'polypeptide(L)'
;MPIFTIETTYRLPVYRQRNYEADSLAEACRLAVEDDDWDNEKQDYETAGETYVTGVWEGRDSAYSGPSVPVPSHYRETVQRNADHFEVLLGLVKVLSGAEASDRAYWQARAVSAIAKAEAILAGARDPD
;
A
#
# COMPACT_ATOMS: atom_id res chain seq x y z
N MET A 1 -27.06 -13.80 12.70
CA MET A 1 -26.09 -13.21 11.75
C MET A 1 -24.76 -13.08 12.47
N PRO A 2 -23.61 -13.37 11.82
CA PRO A 2 -22.30 -13.13 12.43
C PRO A 2 -22.09 -11.62 12.66
N ILE A 3 -21.31 -11.28 13.69
CA ILE A 3 -20.89 -9.91 14.00
C ILE A 3 -19.38 -9.85 13.84
N PHE A 4 -18.89 -8.78 13.24
CA PHE A 4 -17.46 -8.50 13.11
C PHE A 4 -17.14 -7.14 13.70
N THR A 5 -15.98 -7.04 14.33
CA THR A 5 -15.35 -5.77 14.68
C THR A 5 -14.38 -5.42 13.56
N ILE A 6 -14.52 -4.22 12.97
CA ILE A 6 -13.70 -3.75 11.85
C ILE A 6 -12.95 -2.50 12.28
N GLU A 7 -11.64 -2.51 12.13
CA GLU A 7 -10.81 -1.31 12.30
C GLU A 7 -10.49 -0.71 10.94
N THR A 8 -10.82 0.57 10.80
CA THR A 8 -10.45 1.39 9.65
C THR A 8 -9.51 2.50 10.07
N THR A 9 -8.54 2.82 9.23
CA THR A 9 -7.63 3.94 9.39
C THR A 9 -7.50 4.71 8.08
N TYR A 10 -6.84 5.86 8.11
CA TYR A 10 -6.35 6.57 6.93
C TYR A 10 -4.96 7.15 7.26
N ARG A 11 -4.12 7.37 6.25
CA ARG A 11 -2.84 8.05 6.46
C ARG A 11 -3.07 9.55 6.58
N LEU A 12 -2.58 10.16 7.66
CA LEU A 12 -2.58 11.60 7.85
C LEU A 12 -1.15 12.12 7.66
N PRO A 13 -0.84 12.82 6.55
CA PRO A 13 0.47 13.42 6.38
C PRO A 13 0.76 14.43 7.47
N VAL A 14 1.97 14.38 7.99
CA VAL A 14 2.52 15.36 8.93
C VAL A 14 3.70 16.02 8.23
N TYR A 15 3.72 17.35 8.19
CA TYR A 15 4.75 18.11 7.52
C TYR A 15 5.29 19.22 8.42
N ARG A 16 6.49 19.68 8.12
CA ARG A 16 7.10 20.89 8.70
C ARG A 16 7.70 21.73 7.59
N GLN A 17 7.85 23.03 7.83
CA GLN A 17 8.49 23.96 6.91
C GLN A 17 9.64 24.66 7.63
N ARG A 18 10.84 24.54 7.07
CA ARG A 18 12.08 25.11 7.62
C ARG A 18 12.97 25.60 6.48
N ASN A 19 13.86 26.51 6.81
CA ASN A 19 14.89 27.01 5.90
C ASN A 19 16.21 26.30 6.19
N TYR A 20 16.92 25.89 5.15
CA TYR A 20 18.24 25.28 5.26
C TYR A 20 19.22 26.05 4.36
N GLU A 21 20.31 26.53 4.93
CA GLU A 21 21.41 27.13 4.18
C GLU A 21 22.32 26.01 3.65
N ALA A 22 22.56 25.98 2.35
CA ALA A 22 23.38 24.97 1.69
C ALA A 22 23.89 25.47 0.34
N ASP A 23 24.97 24.87 -0.16
CA ASP A 23 25.59 25.25 -1.44
C ASP A 23 24.79 24.70 -2.64
N SER A 24 23.87 23.76 -2.40
CA SER A 24 23.01 23.19 -3.44
C SER A 24 21.67 22.70 -2.89
N LEU A 25 20.68 22.56 -3.79
CA LEU A 25 19.39 21.94 -3.47
C LEU A 25 19.55 20.52 -2.91
N ALA A 26 20.45 19.71 -3.49
CA ALA A 26 20.66 18.34 -3.06
C ALA A 26 21.24 18.26 -1.63
N GLU A 27 22.06 19.24 -1.24
CA GLU A 27 22.53 19.36 0.13
C GLU A 27 21.43 19.85 1.08
N ALA A 28 20.68 20.90 0.72
CA ALA A 28 19.55 21.37 1.51
C ALA A 28 18.51 20.25 1.76
N CYS A 29 18.20 19.42 0.75
CA CYS A 29 17.31 18.28 0.90
C CYS A 29 17.87 17.21 1.84
N ARG A 30 19.19 16.95 1.82
CA ARG A 30 19.81 16.01 2.77
C ARG A 30 19.71 16.53 4.19
N LEU A 31 20.07 17.80 4.42
CA LEU A 31 19.90 18.46 5.72
C LEU A 31 18.46 18.36 6.22
N ALA A 32 17.48 18.59 5.35
CA ALA A 32 16.07 18.53 5.71
C ALA A 32 15.57 17.13 6.11
N VAL A 33 16.17 16.07 5.56
CA VAL A 33 15.84 14.66 5.90
C VAL A 33 16.60 14.20 7.15
N GLU A 34 17.81 14.71 7.37
CA GLU A 34 18.65 14.39 8.53
C GLU A 34 18.22 15.15 9.80
N ASP A 35 17.60 16.32 9.67
CA ASP A 35 17.01 17.07 10.79
C ASP A 35 15.91 16.21 11.45
N ASP A 36 16.08 15.84 12.72
CA ASP A 36 15.15 15.02 13.50
C ASP A 36 14.21 15.86 14.39
N ASP A 37 14.32 17.19 14.35
CA ASP A 37 13.54 18.12 15.15
C ASP A 37 12.19 18.47 14.50
N TRP A 38 11.16 17.72 14.88
CA TRP A 38 9.79 17.90 14.38
C TRP A 38 9.00 19.03 15.06
N ASP A 39 9.65 19.95 15.77
CA ASP A 39 8.97 21.11 16.34
C ASP A 39 8.27 21.93 15.23
N ASN A 40 7.05 22.36 15.55
CA ASN A 40 6.13 23.06 14.64
C ASN A 40 5.59 22.22 13.47
N GLU A 41 5.59 20.89 13.62
CA GLU A 41 4.86 20.03 12.70
C GLU A 41 3.38 20.40 12.59
N LYS A 42 2.82 20.13 11.41
CA LYS A 42 1.43 20.37 11.08
C LYS A 42 0.85 19.12 10.45
N GLN A 43 -0.36 18.78 10.84
CA GLN A 43 -1.15 17.74 10.21
C GLN A 43 -1.84 18.31 8.97
N ASP A 44 -1.77 17.59 7.85
CA ASP A 44 -2.44 17.94 6.62
C ASP A 44 -3.72 17.12 6.45
N TYR A 45 -4.83 17.68 6.91
CA TYR A 45 -6.15 17.07 6.77
C TYR A 45 -6.71 17.18 5.34
N GLU A 46 -6.22 18.11 4.53
CA GLU A 46 -6.71 18.34 3.16
C GLU A 46 -6.17 17.28 2.19
N THR A 47 -4.98 16.74 2.48
CA THR A 47 -4.35 15.67 1.69
C THR A 47 -4.32 14.31 2.41
N ALA A 48 -5.19 14.13 3.41
CA ALA A 48 -5.37 12.84 4.07
C ALA A 48 -5.65 11.73 3.04
N GLY A 49 -5.03 10.57 3.26
CA GLY A 49 -5.18 9.40 2.41
C GLY A 49 -6.59 8.81 2.47
N GLU A 50 -6.83 7.79 1.66
CA GLU A 50 -8.10 7.06 1.68
C GLU A 50 -8.31 6.33 3.01
N THR A 51 -9.57 6.06 3.35
CA THR A 51 -9.91 5.17 4.47
C THR A 51 -9.80 3.71 4.02
N TYR A 52 -9.07 2.90 4.79
CA TYR A 52 -8.85 1.49 4.52
C TYR A 52 -8.93 0.64 5.79
N VAL A 53 -9.10 -0.66 5.64
CA VAL A 53 -9.21 -1.62 6.75
C VAL A 53 -7.82 -2.07 7.18
N THR A 54 -7.54 -2.01 8.49
CA THR A 54 -6.30 -2.53 9.10
C THR A 54 -6.53 -3.77 9.93
N GLY A 55 -7.75 -4.00 10.42
CA GLY A 55 -8.06 -5.13 11.27
C GLY A 55 -9.49 -5.61 11.14
N VAL A 56 -9.66 -6.92 11.23
CA VAL A 56 -10.96 -7.60 11.28
C VAL A 56 -10.90 -8.66 12.37
N TRP A 57 -11.93 -8.70 13.21
CA TRP A 57 -12.10 -9.70 14.26
C TRP A 57 -13.52 -10.24 14.28
N GLU A 58 -13.66 -11.52 14.62
CA GLU A 58 -14.98 -12.11 14.86
C GLU A 58 -15.52 -11.67 16.23
N GLY A 59 -16.81 -11.37 16.30
CA GLY A 59 -17.48 -10.94 17.52
C GLY A 59 -17.58 -9.43 17.67
N ARG A 60 -18.35 -9.03 18.68
CA ARG A 60 -18.56 -7.64 19.09
C ARG A 60 -17.41 -7.22 20.01
N ASP A 61 -16.91 -6.00 19.82
CA ASP A 61 -15.90 -5.35 20.65
C ASP A 61 -14.64 -6.22 20.86
N SER A 62 -14.24 -6.94 19.81
CA SER A 62 -13.20 -7.97 19.86
C SER A 62 -11.85 -7.54 19.29
N ALA A 63 -11.70 -6.25 18.96
CA ALA A 63 -10.42 -5.69 18.52
C ALA A 63 -9.31 -6.04 19.53
N TYR A 64 -8.18 -6.53 19.03
CA TYR A 64 -6.99 -6.88 19.81
C TYR A 64 -7.16 -7.96 20.91
N SER A 65 -8.32 -8.60 20.99
CA SER A 65 -8.64 -9.56 22.06
C SER A 65 -9.30 -10.84 21.55
N GLY A 66 -10.03 -10.76 20.44
CA GLY A 66 -10.68 -11.91 19.81
C GLY A 66 -9.90 -12.49 18.62
N PRO A 67 -10.45 -13.53 17.96
CA PRO A 67 -9.87 -14.12 16.76
C PRO A 67 -9.83 -13.10 15.62
N SER A 68 -8.63 -12.85 15.08
CA SER A 68 -8.45 -11.97 13.92
C SER A 68 -8.65 -12.75 12.60
N VAL A 69 -9.23 -12.09 11.61
CA VAL A 69 -9.45 -12.60 10.27
C VAL A 69 -8.60 -11.79 9.28
N PRO A 70 -8.00 -12.41 8.25
CA PRO A 70 -7.26 -11.68 7.23
C PRO A 70 -8.13 -10.61 6.55
N VAL A 71 -7.58 -9.40 6.42
CA VAL A 71 -8.20 -8.32 5.66
C VAL A 71 -8.11 -8.66 4.16
N PRO A 72 -9.23 -8.72 3.41
CA PRO A 72 -9.19 -8.88 1.97
C PRO A 72 -8.40 -7.74 1.31
N SER A 73 -7.55 -8.06 0.34
CA SER A 73 -6.60 -7.13 -0.28
C SER A 73 -7.24 -5.86 -0.85
N HIS A 74 -8.46 -5.95 -1.39
CA HIS A 74 -9.16 -4.79 -1.95
C HIS A 74 -9.67 -3.78 -0.92
N TYR A 75 -9.68 -4.13 0.37
CA TYR A 75 -9.97 -3.20 1.46
C TYR A 75 -8.72 -2.56 2.07
N ARG A 76 -7.53 -2.94 1.60
CA ARG A 76 -6.28 -2.28 2.00
C ARG A 76 -6.08 -1.00 1.19
N GLU A 77 -5.27 -0.11 1.72
CA GLU A 77 -4.86 1.12 1.04
C GLU A 77 -4.25 0.82 -0.34
N THR A 78 -4.65 1.58 -1.35
CA THR A 78 -4.22 1.50 -2.76
C THR A 78 -2.71 1.55 -2.89
N VAL A 79 -2.02 2.41 -2.13
CA VAL A 79 -0.54 2.44 -2.14
C VAL A 79 0.06 1.12 -1.67
N GLN A 80 -0.51 0.51 -0.62
CA GLN A 80 -0.05 -0.80 -0.15
C GLN A 80 -0.41 -1.91 -1.15
N ARG A 81 -1.62 -1.87 -1.75
CA ARG A 81 -2.02 -2.81 -2.80
C ARG A 81 -1.05 -2.78 -3.98
N ASN A 82 -0.62 -1.59 -4.40
CA ASN A 82 0.39 -1.42 -5.45
C ASN A 82 1.75 -1.99 -5.03
N ALA A 83 2.21 -1.70 -3.81
CA ALA A 83 3.48 -2.21 -3.29
C ALA A 83 3.49 -3.75 -3.19
N ASP A 84 2.44 -4.34 -2.64
CA ASP A 84 2.29 -5.79 -2.50
C ASP A 84 2.23 -6.47 -3.88
N HIS A 85 1.56 -5.84 -4.85
CA HIS A 85 1.42 -6.39 -6.20
C HIS A 85 2.69 -6.22 -7.06
N PHE A 86 3.55 -5.24 -6.75
CA PHE A 86 4.79 -5.01 -7.46
C PHE A 86 5.72 -6.22 -7.43
N GLU A 87 5.81 -6.93 -6.31
CA GLU A 87 6.65 -8.14 -6.19
C GLU A 87 6.17 -9.25 -7.15
N VAL A 88 4.85 -9.43 -7.28
CA VAL A 88 4.24 -10.39 -8.21
C VAL A 88 4.57 -10.03 -9.66
N LEU A 89 4.39 -8.75 -10.02
CA LEU A 89 4.70 -8.26 -11.36
C LEU A 89 6.19 -8.42 -11.70
N LEU A 90 7.08 -8.09 -10.76
CA LEU A 90 8.52 -8.26 -10.93
C LEU A 90 8.90 -9.75 -11.11
N GLY A 91 8.29 -10.64 -10.32
CA GLY A 91 8.48 -12.08 -10.47
C GLY A 91 8.10 -12.57 -11.86
N LEU A 92 6.96 -12.11 -12.39
CA LEU A 92 6.51 -12.43 -13.74
C LEU A 92 7.45 -11.90 -14.82
N VAL A 93 7.94 -10.66 -14.69
CA VAL A 93 8.92 -10.09 -15.63
C VAL A 93 10.20 -10.92 -15.66
N LYS A 94 10.74 -11.30 -14.49
CA LYS A 94 11.94 -12.15 -14.40
C LYS A 94 11.72 -13.47 -15.12
N VAL A 95 10.62 -14.17 -14.83
CA VAL A 95 10.38 -15.49 -15.42
C VAL A 95 10.12 -15.39 -16.93
N LEU A 96 9.28 -14.46 -17.38
CA LEU A 96 8.95 -14.30 -18.80
C LEU A 96 10.15 -13.85 -19.65
N SER A 97 11.14 -13.18 -19.04
CA SER A 97 12.39 -12.82 -19.72
C SER A 97 13.31 -14.01 -20.02
N GLY A 98 13.14 -15.14 -19.32
CA GLY A 98 13.95 -16.34 -19.45
C GLY A 98 13.18 -17.64 -19.71
N ALA A 99 11.87 -17.58 -19.94
CA ALA A 99 11.03 -18.78 -20.05
C ALA A 99 11.15 -19.48 -21.40
N GLU A 100 11.38 -20.80 -21.35
CA GLU A 100 11.27 -21.70 -22.50
C GLU A 100 9.82 -21.80 -23.00
N ALA A 101 9.63 -22.23 -24.25
CA ALA A 101 8.33 -22.22 -24.91
C ALA A 101 7.25 -23.06 -24.19
N SER A 102 7.63 -24.16 -23.53
CA SER A 102 6.71 -25.02 -22.76
C SER A 102 6.18 -24.34 -21.50
N ASP A 103 6.98 -23.49 -20.86
CA ASP A 103 6.62 -22.79 -19.63
C ASP A 103 5.94 -21.45 -19.92
N ARG A 104 6.15 -20.91 -21.13
CA ARG A 104 5.62 -19.60 -21.53
C ARG A 104 4.11 -19.49 -21.43
N ALA A 105 3.35 -20.51 -21.86
CA ALA A 105 1.89 -20.50 -21.77
C ALA A 105 1.40 -20.47 -20.32
N TYR A 106 2.05 -21.23 -19.44
CA TYR A 106 1.75 -21.27 -18.01
C TYR A 106 2.00 -19.91 -17.33
N TRP A 107 3.10 -19.25 -17.67
CA TRP A 107 3.44 -17.94 -17.12
C TRP A 107 2.61 -16.81 -17.74
N GLN A 108 2.22 -16.94 -19.00
CA GLN A 108 1.32 -15.99 -19.67
C GLN A 108 -0.07 -15.96 -19.02
N ALA A 109 -0.64 -17.12 -18.65
CA ALA A 109 -1.91 -17.17 -17.94
C ALA A 109 -1.85 -16.44 -16.57
N ARG A 110 -0.75 -16.58 -15.83
CA ARG A 110 -0.52 -15.85 -14.58
C ARG A 110 -0.34 -14.36 -14.81
N ALA A 111 0.34 -13.97 -15.88
CA ALA A 111 0.49 -12.58 -16.25
C ALA A 111 -0.86 -11.92 -16.54
N VAL A 112 -1.78 -12.61 -17.23
CA VAL A 112 -3.14 -12.10 -17.47
C VAL A 112 -3.88 -11.81 -16.16
N SER A 113 -3.83 -12.73 -15.20
CA SER A 113 -4.45 -12.53 -13.88
C SER A 113 -3.80 -11.37 -13.11
N ALA A 114 -2.47 -11.29 -13.11
CA ALA A 114 -1.76 -10.20 -12.46
C ALA A 114 -2.03 -8.84 -13.12
N ILE A 115 -2.18 -8.78 -14.45
CA ILE A 115 -2.56 -7.57 -15.18
C ILE A 115 -3.96 -7.14 -14.77
N ALA A 116 -4.94 -8.06 -14.77
CA ALA A 116 -6.31 -7.75 -14.37
C ALA A 116 -6.38 -7.19 -12.93
N LYS A 117 -5.60 -7.75 -12.00
CA LYS A 117 -5.48 -7.21 -10.64
C LYS A 117 -4.83 -5.82 -10.62
N ALA A 118 -3.77 -5.59 -11.40
CA ALA A 118 -3.12 -4.28 -11.47
C ALA A 118 -4.08 -3.21 -12.02
N GLU A 119 -4.82 -3.53 -13.09
CA GLU A 119 -5.85 -2.65 -13.66
C GLU A 119 -6.97 -2.36 -12.65
N ALA A 120 -7.41 -3.37 -11.89
CA ALA A 120 -8.38 -3.18 -10.82
C ALA A 120 -7.86 -2.24 -9.72
N ILE A 121 -6.60 -2.38 -9.29
CA ILE A 121 -6.00 -1.47 -8.30
C ILE A 121 -5.96 -0.03 -8.84
N LEU A 122 -5.53 0.17 -10.10
CA LEU A 122 -5.49 1.49 -10.73
C LEU A 122 -6.87 2.14 -10.84
N ALA A 123 -7.92 1.34 -11.03
CA ALA A 123 -9.30 1.81 -11.09
C ALA A 123 -9.94 2.00 -9.70
N GLY A 124 -9.24 1.68 -8.60
CA GLY A 124 -9.82 1.65 -7.26
C GLY A 124 -10.88 0.55 -7.07
N ALA A 125 -10.90 -0.45 -7.94
CA ALA A 125 -11.86 -1.53 -7.95
C ALA A 125 -11.44 -2.69 -7.03
N ARG A 126 -12.39 -3.61 -6.79
CA ARG A 126 -12.13 -4.88 -6.11
C ARG A 126 -11.20 -5.76 -6.94
N ASP A 127 -10.37 -6.55 -6.27
CA ASP A 127 -9.53 -7.57 -6.91
C ASP A 127 -10.43 -8.56 -7.71
N PRO A 128 -10.01 -9.00 -8.92
CA PRO A 128 -10.76 -10.00 -9.69
C PRO A 128 -10.95 -11.31 -8.90
N ASP A 129 -12.08 -11.99 -9.14
CA ASP A 129 -12.40 -13.30 -8.54
C ASP A 129 -11.47 -14.44 -9.03
#